data_AF-A0A5B6VZ74-F1
#
_entry.id   AF-A0A5B6VZ74-F1
#
_cell.length_a   1.000
_cell.length_b   1.000
_cell.length_c   1.000
_cell.angle_alpha   90.00
_cell.angle_beta   90.00
_cell.angle_gamma   90.00
#
_symmetry.space_group_name_H-M   'P 1'
#
loop_
_entity.id
_entity.type
_entity.pdbx_description
1 polymer ?
#
loop_
_entity_poly.entity_id
_entity_poly.type
_entity_poly.pdbx_seq_one_letter_code
_entity_poly.pdbx_strand_id
1 'polypeptide(L)'
;MWHEARRSERKVHDMMDAARKRAQRRAIFLAKRRGDPQQSIQVVGSRCRVHRDDALYHATQDQQGLIPWNGKQDILIDRFDGRALLDFIREPGTRHFRNQEKSEEEEEVEEFVNFERYRDLIKHRRRGCRYRRGWFTTCEFRNGGKSNRTVPIRQV
;
A
#
# COMPACT_ATOMS: atom_id res chain seq x y z
N MET A 1 35.77 -41.64 -35.55
CA MET A 1 35.85 -40.67 -34.42
C MET A 1 35.75 -39.19 -34.83
N TRP A 2 35.18 -38.79 -35.98
CA TRP A 2 35.02 -37.36 -36.32
C TRP A 2 33.54 -36.91 -36.35
N HIS A 3 32.63 -37.81 -36.71
CA HIS A 3 31.19 -37.57 -36.67
C HIS A 3 30.64 -37.30 -35.26
N GLU A 4 31.22 -37.95 -34.25
CA GLU A 4 30.83 -37.78 -32.85
C GLU A 4 31.27 -36.40 -32.31
N ALA A 5 32.49 -35.99 -32.64
CA ALA A 5 32.99 -34.64 -32.34
C ALA A 5 32.13 -33.55 -33.01
N ARG A 6 31.68 -33.74 -34.26
CA ARG A 6 30.75 -32.79 -34.92
C ARG A 6 29.35 -32.78 -34.29
N ARG A 7 28.86 -33.90 -33.74
CA ARG A 7 27.58 -33.92 -33.02
C ARG A 7 27.69 -33.19 -31.69
N SER A 8 28.77 -33.40 -30.93
CA SER A 8 28.97 -32.69 -29.66
C SER A 8 29.13 -31.19 -29.88
N GLU A 9 29.88 -30.79 -30.91
CA GLU A 9 30.05 -29.41 -31.31
C GLU A 9 28.72 -28.74 -31.68
N ARG A 10 27.89 -29.37 -32.52
CA ARG A 10 26.54 -28.85 -32.85
C ARG A 10 25.67 -28.70 -31.60
N LYS A 11 25.67 -29.69 -30.72
CA LYS A 11 24.88 -29.66 -29.48
C LYS A 11 25.30 -28.49 -28.57
N VAL A 12 26.60 -28.19 -28.47
CA VAL A 12 27.09 -27.05 -27.67
C VAL A 12 26.65 -25.72 -28.29
N HIS A 13 26.74 -25.58 -29.62
CA HIS A 13 26.25 -24.38 -30.31
C HIS A 13 24.74 -24.18 -30.11
N ASP A 14 23.93 -25.24 -30.25
CA ASP A 14 22.49 -25.19 -30.01
C ASP A 14 22.17 -24.79 -28.56
N MET A 15 22.92 -25.29 -27.59
CA MET A 15 22.78 -24.91 -26.18
C MET A 15 23.13 -23.43 -25.95
N MET A 16 24.19 -22.93 -26.58
CA MET A 16 24.60 -21.53 -26.51
C MET A 16 23.56 -20.61 -27.15
N ASP A 17 23.01 -20.97 -28.31
CA ASP A 17 21.97 -20.20 -28.97
C ASP A 17 20.65 -20.22 -28.18
N ALA A 18 20.30 -21.36 -27.59
CA ALA A 18 19.16 -21.45 -26.68
C ALA A 18 19.38 -20.58 -25.42
N ALA A 19 20.59 -20.57 -24.87
CA ALA A 19 20.95 -19.72 -23.73
C ALA A 19 20.89 -18.23 -24.09
N ARG A 20 21.42 -17.85 -25.27
CA ARG A 20 21.36 -16.48 -25.80
C ARG A 20 19.91 -16.01 -26.00
N LYS A 21 19.07 -16.82 -26.66
CA LYS A 21 17.64 -16.53 -26.84
C LYS A 21 16.89 -16.46 -25.50
N ARG A 22 17.26 -17.29 -24.52
CA ARG A 22 16.71 -17.24 -23.15
C ARG A 22 17.11 -15.95 -22.44
N ALA A 23 18.37 -15.53 -22.53
CA ALA A 23 18.87 -14.29 -21.96
C ALA A 23 18.16 -13.07 -22.58
N GLN A 24 17.99 -13.04 -23.90
CA GLN A 24 17.25 -11.99 -24.60
C GLN A 24 15.79 -11.91 -24.16
N ARG A 25 15.08 -13.03 -24.06
CA ARG A 25 13.70 -13.06 -23.54
C ARG A 25 13.61 -12.54 -22.10
N ARG A 26 14.55 -12.91 -21.24
CA ARG A 26 14.64 -12.39 -19.86
C ARG A 26 14.90 -10.88 -19.84
N ALA A 27 15.81 -10.38 -20.68
CA ALA A 27 16.09 -8.96 -20.80
C ALA A 27 14.85 -8.17 -21.25
N ILE A 28 14.12 -8.66 -22.26
CA ILE A 28 12.87 -8.04 -22.72
C ILE A 28 11.79 -8.06 -21.63
N PHE A 29 11.65 -9.18 -20.91
CA PHE A 29 10.70 -9.30 -19.80
C PHE A 29 10.99 -8.29 -18.68
N LEU A 30 12.26 -8.19 -18.26
CA LEU A 30 12.69 -7.24 -17.23
C LEU A 30 12.55 -5.79 -17.70
N ALA A 31 12.85 -5.49 -18.96
CA ALA A 31 12.66 -4.16 -19.55
C ALA A 31 11.17 -3.76 -19.57
N LYS A 32 10.26 -4.69 -19.91
CA LYS A 32 8.80 -4.46 -19.81
C LYS A 32 8.36 -4.23 -18.36
N ARG A 33 9.02 -4.88 -17.39
CA ARG A 33 8.73 -4.73 -15.96
C ARG A 33 9.32 -3.45 -15.34
N ARG A 34 10.20 -2.74 -16.05
CA ARG A 34 10.72 -1.42 -15.66
C ARG A 34 9.76 -0.26 -16.00
N GLY A 35 8.59 -0.54 -16.60
CA GLY A 35 7.54 0.47 -16.80
C GLY A 35 6.91 0.94 -15.48
N ASP A 36 6.05 1.97 -15.56
CA ASP A 36 5.41 2.62 -14.42
C ASP A 36 4.86 1.61 -13.40
N PRO A 37 5.26 1.69 -12.10
CA PRO A 37 4.79 0.79 -11.06
C PRO A 37 3.26 0.71 -10.97
N GLN A 38 2.55 1.79 -11.32
CA GLN A 38 1.09 1.84 -11.39
C GLN A 38 0.48 0.89 -12.45
N GLN A 39 1.19 0.57 -13.52
CA GLN A 39 0.71 -0.37 -14.56
C GLN A 39 0.82 -1.85 -14.11
N SER A 40 1.56 -2.12 -13.02
CA SER A 40 1.73 -3.47 -12.47
C SER A 40 0.70 -3.82 -11.38
N ILE A 41 -0.07 -2.85 -10.91
CA ILE A 41 -1.10 -3.07 -9.90
C ILE A 41 -2.29 -3.76 -10.56
N GLN A 42 -2.46 -5.05 -10.26
CA GLN A 42 -3.63 -5.82 -10.65
C GLN A 42 -4.55 -5.96 -9.43
N VAL A 43 -5.78 -5.46 -9.55
CA VAL A 43 -6.82 -5.67 -8.54
C VAL A 43 -7.66 -6.86 -8.98
N VAL A 44 -7.53 -7.97 -8.26
CA VAL A 44 -8.34 -9.18 -8.48
C VAL A 44 -9.37 -9.27 -7.37
N GLY A 45 -10.65 -9.36 -7.74
CA GLY A 45 -11.76 -9.51 -6.80
C GLY A 45 -12.39 -10.89 -6.91
N SER A 46 -12.68 -11.52 -5.78
CA SER A 46 -13.50 -12.73 -5.70
C SER A 46 -14.85 -12.42 -5.06
N ARG A 47 -15.90 -13.15 -5.45
CA ARG A 47 -17.23 -13.00 -4.83
C ARG A 47 -17.16 -13.53 -3.39
N CYS A 48 -17.18 -12.64 -2.41
CA CYS A 48 -17.38 -13.01 -1.02
C CYS A 48 -18.86 -12.89 -0.63
N ARG A 49 -19.33 -13.77 0.25
CA ARG A 49 -20.61 -13.57 0.95
C ARG A 49 -20.33 -12.65 2.12
N VAL A 50 -21.02 -11.50 2.17
CA VAL A 50 -20.92 -10.57 3.30
C VAL A 50 -21.73 -11.15 4.44
N HIS A 51 -21.04 -11.72 5.43
CA HIS A 51 -21.66 -12.14 6.67
C HIS A 51 -21.73 -10.92 7.60
N ARG A 52 -22.96 -10.50 7.92
CA ARG A 52 -23.20 -9.50 8.96
C ARG A 52 -23.33 -10.23 10.28
N ASP A 53 -22.37 -10.03 11.16
CA ASP A 53 -22.44 -10.49 12.54
C ASP A 53 -22.98 -9.34 13.39
N ASP A 54 -24.26 -9.43 13.76
CA ASP A 54 -24.91 -8.42 14.59
C ASP A 54 -24.33 -8.40 16.01
N ALA A 55 -23.86 -9.53 16.54
CA ALA A 55 -23.22 -9.59 17.85
C ALA A 55 -21.88 -8.84 17.83
N LEU A 56 -21.07 -9.04 16.79
CA LEU A 56 -19.85 -8.29 16.59
C LEU A 56 -20.15 -6.79 16.41
N TYR A 57 -21.19 -6.44 15.66
CA TYR A 57 -21.61 -5.05 15.51
C TYR A 57 -21.96 -4.42 16.86
N HIS A 58 -22.80 -5.07 17.66
CA HIS A 58 -23.17 -4.58 18.99
C HIS A 58 -21.95 -4.47 19.92
N ALA A 59 -21.07 -5.47 19.94
CA ALA A 59 -19.85 -5.43 20.74
C ALA A 59 -18.92 -4.25 20.36
N THR A 60 -18.84 -3.89 19.07
CA THR A 60 -18.08 -2.70 18.63
C THR A 60 -18.77 -1.39 18.98
N GLN A 61 -20.11 -1.32 18.94
CA GLN A 61 -20.87 -0.14 19.37
C GLN A 61 -20.73 0.10 20.87
N ASP A 62 -20.78 -0.97 21.66
CA ASP A 62 -20.64 -0.94 23.11
C ASP A 62 -19.18 -0.76 23.56
N GLN A 63 -18.25 -0.58 22.62
CA GLN A 63 -16.80 -0.41 22.88
C GLN A 63 -16.19 -1.54 23.72
N GLN A 64 -16.80 -2.74 23.72
CA GLN A 64 -16.38 -3.85 24.57
C GLN A 64 -14.97 -4.33 24.25
N GLY A 65 -14.47 -4.10 23.03
CA GLY A 65 -13.12 -4.42 22.58
C GLY A 65 -12.03 -3.48 23.07
N LEU A 66 -12.40 -2.37 23.73
CA LEU A 66 -11.45 -1.38 24.20
C LEU A 66 -11.03 -1.65 25.65
N ILE A 67 -9.76 -1.41 25.94
CA ILE A 67 -9.17 -1.44 27.28
C ILE A 67 -8.53 -0.08 27.61
N PRO A 68 -8.50 0.32 28.89
CA PRO A 68 -7.81 1.52 29.30
C PRO A 68 -6.30 1.38 29.07
N TRP A 69 -5.70 2.41 28.50
CA TRP A 69 -4.26 2.49 28.31
C TRP A 69 -3.57 2.61 29.67
N ASN A 70 -2.55 1.78 29.93
CA ASN A 70 -1.73 1.73 31.16
C ASN A 70 -1.74 3.02 32.02
N GLY A 71 -2.56 3.03 33.07
CA GLY A 71 -2.66 4.13 34.05
C GLY A 71 -3.45 5.37 33.62
N LYS A 72 -3.85 5.47 32.35
CA LYS A 72 -4.65 6.57 31.77
C LYS A 72 -6.05 6.06 31.39
N GLN A 73 -7.01 6.22 32.30
CA GLN A 73 -8.39 5.72 32.11
C GLN A 73 -9.19 6.48 31.05
N ASP A 74 -8.73 7.66 30.65
CA ASP A 74 -9.29 8.52 29.61
C ASP A 74 -8.93 8.08 28.19
N ILE A 75 -7.84 7.32 28.03
CA ILE A 75 -7.37 6.84 26.74
C ILE A 75 -7.71 5.36 26.61
N LEU A 76 -8.61 5.05 25.67
CA LEU A 76 -9.00 3.68 25.35
C LEU A 76 -8.23 3.17 24.11
N ILE A 77 -7.72 1.94 24.19
CA ILE A 77 -7.07 1.23 23.07
C ILE A 77 -7.76 -0.07 22.76
N ASP A 78 -7.64 -0.54 21.52
CA ASP A 78 -8.11 -1.87 21.16
C ASP A 78 -7.35 -2.95 21.94
N ARG A 79 -8.04 -4.01 22.36
CA ARG A 79 -7.42 -5.16 23.04
C ARG A 79 -6.34 -5.84 22.21
N PHE A 80 -6.41 -5.75 20.89
CA PHE A 80 -5.42 -6.29 19.96
C PHE A 80 -4.45 -5.24 19.44
N ASP A 81 -4.48 -4.02 19.99
CA ASP A 81 -3.51 -2.98 19.65
C ASP A 81 -2.11 -3.39 20.14
N GLY A 82 -1.11 -3.35 19.25
CA GLY A 82 0.26 -3.72 19.58
C GLY A 82 0.88 -2.86 20.70
N ARG A 83 0.33 -1.67 20.98
CA ARG A 83 0.76 -0.79 22.07
C ARG A 83 0.49 -1.41 23.45
N ALA A 84 -0.52 -2.29 23.55
CA ALA A 84 -0.83 -3.03 24.78
C ALA A 84 0.23 -4.09 25.13
N LEU A 85 1.06 -4.52 24.17
CA LEU A 85 2.16 -5.47 24.38
C LEU A 85 3.44 -4.82 24.92
N LEU A 86 3.48 -3.50 25.04
CA LEU A 86 4.64 -2.76 25.52
C LEU A 86 4.55 -2.54 27.04
N ASP A 87 5.39 -3.26 27.81
CA ASP A 87 5.46 -3.11 29.27
C ASP A 87 5.93 -1.72 29.70
N PHE A 88 6.83 -1.12 28.90
CA PHE A 88 7.40 0.20 29.14
C PHE A 88 7.26 1.06 27.88
N ILE A 89 6.37 2.03 27.95
CA ILE A 89 6.26 3.06 26.92
C ILE A 89 7.16 4.20 27.35
N ARG A 90 8.20 4.43 26.55
CA ARG A 90 9.14 5.51 26.80
C ARG A 90 8.46 6.84 26.52
N GLU A 91 8.12 7.58 27.58
CA GLU A 91 7.55 8.92 27.47
C GLU A 91 8.50 9.82 26.65
N PRO A 92 8.00 10.47 25.58
CA PRO A 92 8.84 11.21 24.63
C PRO A 92 9.55 12.43 25.23
N GLY A 93 9.31 12.76 26.51
CA GLY A 93 9.95 13.87 27.21
C GLY A 93 11.32 13.58 27.84
N THR A 94 11.75 12.33 27.99
CA THR A 94 12.95 12.01 28.81
C THR A 94 14.27 11.96 28.05
N ARG A 95 14.20 11.91 26.73
CA ARG A 95 15.26 12.46 25.89
C ARG A 95 14.49 13.27 24.89
N HIS A 96 14.83 14.55 24.75
CA HIS A 96 14.71 15.17 23.44
C HIS A 96 15.11 14.08 22.45
N PHE A 97 14.14 13.57 21.68
CA PHE A 97 14.45 13.16 20.33
C PHE A 97 15.21 14.38 19.87
N ARG A 98 16.54 14.28 19.83
CA ARG A 98 17.31 15.24 19.07
C ARG A 98 16.49 15.31 17.79
N ASN A 99 16.16 16.52 17.35
CA ASN A 99 16.06 16.70 15.91
C ASN A 99 17.37 16.08 15.42
N GLN A 100 17.31 14.80 15.07
CA GLN A 100 18.34 14.16 14.31
C GLN A 100 18.25 15.04 13.10
N GLU A 101 19.26 15.90 12.94
CA GLU A 101 19.35 16.75 11.77
C GLU A 101 19.16 15.78 10.62
N LYS A 102 17.96 15.83 10.02
CA LYS A 102 17.59 14.89 8.99
C LYS A 102 18.64 15.10 7.94
N SER A 103 19.27 14.02 7.50
CA SER A 103 20.18 14.18 6.38
C SER A 103 19.41 14.84 5.22
N GLU A 104 20.10 15.60 4.37
CA GLU A 104 19.49 16.25 3.21
C GLU A 104 18.65 15.24 2.39
N GLU A 105 19.11 13.99 2.31
CA GLU A 105 18.40 12.87 1.68
C GLU A 105 17.07 12.50 2.37
N GLU A 106 17.00 12.55 3.71
CA GLU A 106 15.78 12.28 4.47
C GLU A 106 14.76 13.42 4.35
N GLU A 107 15.24 14.67 4.30
CA GLU A 107 14.40 15.85 4.08
C GLU A 107 13.79 15.84 2.66
N GLU A 108 14.59 15.52 1.63
CA GLU A 108 14.10 15.36 0.26
C GLU A 108 13.01 14.27 0.15
N VAL A 109 13.19 13.13 0.83
CA VAL A 109 12.19 12.05 0.85
C VAL A 109 10.90 12.50 1.55
N GLU A 110 11.02 13.21 2.67
CA GLU A 110 9.85 13.75 3.38
C GLU A 110 9.11 14.81 2.55
N GLU A 111 9.82 15.69 1.85
CA GLU A 111 9.24 16.66 0.93
C GLU A 111 8.52 15.97 -0.23
N PHE A 112 9.12 14.92 -0.81
CA PHE A 112 8.49 14.12 -1.87
C PHE A 112 7.21 13.42 -1.39
N VAL A 113 7.25 12.81 -0.20
CA VAL A 113 6.09 12.17 0.41
C VAL A 113 5.01 13.18 0.76
N ASN A 114 5.38 14.36 1.26
CA ASN A 114 4.47 15.47 1.52
C ASN A 114 3.82 15.96 0.23
N PHE A 115 4.59 16.11 -0.85
CA PHE A 115 4.05 16.49 -2.15
C PHE A 115 2.99 15.51 -2.63
N GLU A 116 3.23 14.21 -2.59
CA GLU A 116 2.23 13.21 -2.96
C GLU A 116 0.99 13.25 -2.03
N ARG A 117 1.18 13.48 -0.72
CA ARG A 117 0.08 13.67 0.23
C ARG A 117 -0.82 14.85 -0.14
N TYR A 118 -0.23 15.99 -0.52
CA TYR A 118 -0.99 17.18 -0.93
C TYR A 118 -1.52 17.09 -2.37
N ARG A 119 -0.85 16.34 -3.25
CA ARG A 119 -1.30 16.10 -4.63
C ARG A 119 -2.68 15.47 -4.66
N ASP A 120 -2.92 14.48 -3.79
CA ASP A 120 -4.23 13.83 -3.72
C ASP A 120 -5.31 14.77 -3.18
N LEU A 121 -5.01 15.57 -2.16
CA LEU A 121 -5.91 16.63 -1.69
C LEU A 121 -6.32 17.60 -2.81
N ILE A 122 -5.36 18.04 -3.65
CA ILE A 122 -5.62 18.93 -4.79
C ILE A 122 -6.45 18.23 -5.87
N LYS A 123 -6.12 16.98 -6.22
CA LYS A 123 -6.91 16.18 -7.17
C LYS A 123 -8.35 15.97 -6.68
N HIS A 124 -8.53 15.70 -5.39
CA HIS A 124 -9.85 15.54 -4.77
C HIS A 124 -10.65 16.84 -4.82
N ARG A 125 -10.02 17.99 -4.53
CA ARG A 125 -10.67 19.30 -4.67
C ARG A 125 -11.11 19.60 -6.10
N ARG A 126 -10.29 19.28 -7.11
CA ARG A 126 -10.65 19.43 -8.54
C ARG A 126 -11.81 18.53 -8.96
N ARG A 127 -11.95 17.34 -8.35
CA ARG A 127 -13.06 16.40 -8.56
C ARG A 127 -14.33 16.76 -7.78
N GLY A 128 -14.38 17.94 -7.13
CA GLY A 128 -15.54 18.38 -6.36
C GLY A 128 -15.77 17.60 -5.08
N CYS A 129 -14.77 16.86 -4.58
CA CYS A 129 -14.88 16.12 -3.34
C CYS A 129 -14.82 17.09 -2.15
N ARG A 130 -15.94 17.30 -1.46
CA ARG A 130 -15.99 18.13 -0.24
C ARG A 130 -15.62 17.28 0.97
N TYR A 131 -14.65 17.76 1.75
CA TYR A 131 -14.27 17.17 3.03
C TYR A 131 -15.19 17.73 4.11
N ARG A 132 -15.98 16.88 4.77
CA ARG A 132 -16.82 17.31 5.90
C ARG A 132 -16.57 16.38 7.08
N ARG A 133 -16.08 16.95 8.19
CA ARG A 133 -15.87 16.27 9.48
C ARG A 133 -15.01 15.00 9.41
N GLY A 134 -13.90 15.01 8.67
CA GLY A 134 -13.00 13.85 8.63
C GLY A 134 -13.34 12.80 7.56
N TRP A 135 -14.40 13.00 6.78
CA TRP A 135 -14.87 12.05 5.78
C TRP A 135 -15.06 12.75 4.41
N PHE A 136 -14.77 12.03 3.32
CA PHE A 136 -15.19 12.42 1.97
C PHE A 136 -16.68 12.12 1.81
N THR A 137 -17.54 13.13 1.97
CA THR A 137 -18.99 12.90 2.02
C THR A 137 -19.63 12.84 0.63
N THR A 138 -19.07 13.52 -0.37
CA THR A 138 -19.62 13.58 -1.74
C THR A 138 -18.53 13.94 -2.75
N CYS A 139 -18.33 13.13 -3.79
CA CYS A 139 -17.55 13.49 -4.97
C CYS A 139 -18.49 13.63 -6.16
N GLU A 140 -18.67 14.84 -6.70
CA GLU A 140 -19.43 15.08 -7.93
C GLU A 140 -18.54 14.81 -9.14
N PHE A 141 -18.57 13.59 -9.66
CA PHE A 141 -17.94 13.27 -10.95
C PHE A 141 -18.77 13.88 -12.09
N ARG A 142 -18.36 15.05 -12.60
CA ARG A 142 -18.81 15.56 -13.90
C ARG A 142 -18.15 14.73 -15.01
N ASN A 143 -18.66 13.53 -15.25
CA ASN A 143 -18.48 12.85 -16.52
C ASN A 143 -19.75 13.03 -17.33
N GLY A 144 -19.62 13.52 -18.56
CA GLY A 144 -20.72 13.58 -19.50
C GLY A 144 -21.36 12.19 -19.62
N GLY A 145 -22.61 12.06 -19.17
CA GLY A 145 -23.39 10.83 -19.26
C GLY A 145 -23.57 10.07 -17.94
N LYS A 146 -24.63 10.45 -17.21
CA LYS A 146 -25.53 9.60 -16.40
C LYS A 146 -24.89 8.52 -15.48
N SER A 147 -24.67 8.87 -14.21
CA SER A 147 -25.27 8.23 -13.02
C SER A 147 -24.51 8.68 -11.76
N ASN A 148 -25.21 9.33 -10.83
CA ASN A 148 -24.67 9.66 -9.51
C ASN A 148 -24.56 8.38 -8.69
N ARG A 149 -23.40 7.71 -8.74
CA ARG A 149 -23.08 6.60 -7.81
C ARG A 149 -22.25 7.13 -6.65
N THR A 150 -22.87 7.17 -5.48
CA THR A 150 -22.25 7.45 -4.19
C THR A 150 -21.43 6.21 -3.79
N VAL A 151 -20.10 6.34 -3.73
CA VAL A 151 -19.24 5.28 -3.20
C VAL A 151 -18.61 5.80 -1.90
N PRO A 152 -19.00 5.26 -0.73
CA PRO A 152 -18.30 5.58 0.51
C PRO A 152 -16.94 4.89 0.51
N ILE A 153 -15.87 5.68 0.54
CA ILE A 153 -14.52 5.17 0.80
C ILE A 153 -14.40 5.04 2.32
N ARG A 154 -14.47 3.80 2.84
CA ARG A 154 -14.05 3.50 4.21
C ARG A 154 -12.52 3.39 4.21
N GLN A 155 -11.85 4.21 5.03
CA GLN A 155 -10.46 3.93 5.40
C GLN A 155 -10.44 2.72 6.33
N VAL A 156 -9.44 1.85 6.13
CA VAL A 156 -9.01 0.81 7.06
C VAL A 156 -8.33 1.47 8.26
#